data_AF-A0A1Q3TQ56-F1
#
_entry.id   AF-A0A1Q3TQ56-F1
#
_cell.length_a   1.000
_cell.length_b   1.000
_cell.length_c   1.000
_cell.angle_alpha   90.00
_cell.angle_beta   90.00
_cell.angle_gamma   90.00
#
_symmetry.space_group_name_H-M   'P 1'
#
loop_
_entity.id
_entity.type
_entity.pdbx_description
1 polymer ?
#
loop_
_entity_poly.entity_id
_entity_poly.type
_entity_poly.pdbx_seq_one_letter_code
_entity_poly.pdbx_strand_id
1 'polypeptide(L)' 'MKKTNKIILGVAAAAAVGFLIYTIRNRRQSAIRHARVADEGYETAHDILFPDKKSRGRKLRFGPVLPE' A
#
# COMPACT_ATOMS: atom_id res chain seq x y z
N MET A 1 -1.35 32.91 28.86
CA MET A 1 -0.53 31.71 28.59
C MET A 1 0.94 32.09 28.56
N LYS A 2 1.81 31.42 29.32
CA LYS A 2 3.26 31.66 29.30
C LYS A 2 3.82 31.36 27.90
N LYS A 3 4.83 32.11 27.43
CA LYS A 3 5.46 31.93 26.10
C LYS A 3 5.90 30.48 25.87
N THR A 4 6.38 29.82 26.92
CA THR A 4 6.75 28.40 26.94
C THR A 4 5.62 27.47 26.49
N ASN A 5 4.38 27.70 26.94
CA ASN A 5 3.25 26.84 26.56
C ASN A 5 2.91 26.96 25.07
N LYS A 6 3.09 28.14 24.46
CA LYS A 6 2.87 28.32 23.02
C LYS A 6 3.90 27.54 22.19
N ILE A 7 5.15 27.51 22.66
CA ILE A 7 6.23 26.77 22.00
C ILE A 7 5.98 25.26 22.11
N ILE A 8 5.65 24.78 23.32
CA ILE A 8 5.34 23.35 23.54
C ILE A 8 4.16 22.91 22.67
N LEU A 9 3.10 23.73 22.59
CA LEU A 9 1.93 23.41 21.76
C LEU A 9 2.29 23.33 20.27
N GLY A 10 3.13 24.24 19.77
CA GLY A 10 3.59 24.22 18.38
C GLY A 10 4.43 22.97 18.06
N VAL A 11 5.36 22.60 18.94
CA VAL A 11 6.18 21.41 18.77
C VAL A 11 5.33 20.13 18.84
N ALA A 12 4.38 20.06 19.77
CA ALA A 12 3.48 18.92 19.89
C ALA A 12 2.61 18.76 18.63
N ALA A 13 2.09 19.85 18.08
CA ALA A 13 1.31 19.81 16.83
C ALA A 13 2.14 19.31 15.64
N ALA A 14 3.38 19.78 15.49
CA ALA A 14 4.28 19.33 14.43
C ALA A 14 4.62 17.84 14.57
N ALA A 15 4.92 17.38 15.78
CA ALA A 15 5.19 15.97 16.06
C ALA A 15 3.97 15.07 15.76
N ALA A 16 2.77 15.51 16.14
CA ALA A 16 1.53 14.77 15.89
C ALA A 16 1.27 14.61 14.38
N VAL A 17 1.43 15.67 13.58
CA VAL A 17 1.29 15.60 12.12
C VAL A 17 2.31 14.66 11.51
N GLY A 18 3.57 14.73 11.92
CA GLY A 18 4.63 13.84 11.45
C GLY A 18 4.33 12.37 11.76
N PHE A 19 3.86 12.08 12.97
CA PHE A 19 3.45 10.74 13.38
C PHE A 19 2.27 10.22 12.56
N LEU A 20 1.28 11.07 12.30
CA LEU A 20 0.11 10.71 11.50
C LEU A 20 0.49 10.34 10.06
N ILE A 21 1.39 11.12 9.43
CA ILE A 21 1.91 10.81 8.10
C ILE A 21 2.70 9.50 8.10
N TYR A 22 3.55 9.28 9.11
CA TYR A 22 4.35 8.06 9.23
C TYR A 22 3.47 6.81 9.32
N THR A 23 2.44 6.84 10.17
CA THR A 23 1.54 5.69 10.34
C THR A 23 0.75 5.36 9.07
N ILE A 24 0.25 6.38 8.36
CA ILE A 24 -0.45 6.19 7.07
C ILE A 24 0.50 5.57 6.04
N ARG A 25 1.73 6.09 5.94
CA ARG A 25 2.74 5.57 5.00
C ARG A 25 3.11 4.12 5.32
N ASN A 26 3.29 3.80 6.60
CA ASN A 26 3.66 2.45 7.03
C ASN A 26 2.58 1.40 6.73
N ARG A 27 1.29 1.77 6.91
CA ARG A 27 0.17 0.89 6.58
C ARG A 27 0.09 0.58 5.09
N ARG A 28 0.31 1.58 4.22
CA ARG A 28 0.33 1.37 2.76
C ARG A 28 1.45 0.44 2.31
N GLN A 29 2.65 0.59 2.88
CA GLN A 29 3.76 -0.32 2.54
C GLN A 29 3.52 -1.74 3.03
N SER A 30 2.93 -1.89 4.22
CA SER A 30 2.59 -3.21 4.75
C SER A 30 1.53 -3.89 3.89
N ALA A 31 0.49 -3.17 3.46
CA ALA A 31 -0.54 -3.71 2.57
C ALA A 31 0.04 -4.20 1.23
N ILE A 32 0.98 -3.45 0.64
CA ILE A 32 1.66 -3.86 -0.61
C ILE A 32 2.53 -5.11 -0.38
N ARG A 33 3.24 -5.20 0.75
CA ARG A 33 4.04 -6.40 1.08
C ARG A 33 3.16 -7.62 1.32
N HIS A 34 2.05 -7.48 2.02
CA HIS A 34 1.12 -8.58 2.27
C HIS A 34 0.43 -9.05 0.98
N ALA A 35 0.05 -8.13 0.09
CA ALA A 35 -0.47 -8.48 -1.24
C ALA A 35 0.57 -9.26 -2.06
N ARG A 36 1.83 -8.80 -2.05
CA ARG A 36 2.92 -9.49 -2.74
C ARG A 36 3.14 -10.92 -2.23
N VAL A 37 3.13 -11.13 -0.92
CA VAL A 37 3.29 -12.48 -0.33
C VAL A 37 2.07 -13.37 -0.67
N ALA A 38 0.87 -12.80 -0.73
CA ALA A 38 -0.31 -13.54 -1.15
C ALA A 38 -0.24 -13.95 -2.64
N ASP A 39 0.31 -13.08 -3.50
CA ASP A 39 0.49 -13.36 -4.93
C ASP A 39 1.66 -14.31 -5.21
N GLU A 40 2.74 -14.27 -4.41
CA GLU A 40 3.90 -15.17 -4.53
C GLU A 40 3.55 -16.66 -4.32
N GLY A 41 2.45 -16.96 -3.62
CA GLY A 41 1.95 -18.34 -3.47
C GLY A 41 1.14 -18.88 -4.66
N TYR A 42 0.79 -18.02 -5.62
CA TYR A 42 0.05 -18.37 -6.82
C TYR A 42 0.89 -18.04 -8.06
N GLU A 43 2.03 -18.72 -8.22
CA GLU A 43 2.64 -18.78 -9.56
C GLU A 43 1.64 -19.44 -10.50
N THR A 44 1.06 -18.67 -11.41
CA THR A 44 0.11 -19.22 -12.39
C THR A 44 0.91 -19.91 -13.50
N ALA A 45 0.31 -20.92 -14.15
CA ALA A 45 0.96 -21.60 -15.28
C ALA A 45 1.43 -20.62 -16.37
N HIS A 46 0.78 -19.45 -16.49
CA HIS A 46 1.20 -18.38 -17.39
C HIS A 46 2.55 -17.75 -16.99
N ASP A 47 2.82 -17.57 -15.69
CA ASP A 47 4.07 -16.98 -15.19
C ASP A 47 5.25 -17.93 -15.40
N ILE A 48 5.01 -19.24 -15.24
CA ILE A 48 6.00 -20.30 -15.49
C ILE A 48 6.30 -20.44 -16.98
N LEU A 49 5.27 -20.39 -17.85
CA LEU A 49 5.42 -20.57 -19.29
C LEU A 49 5.96 -19.31 -20.01
N PHE A 50 5.82 -18.12 -19.41
CA PHE A 50 6.21 -16.85 -20.04
C PHE A 50 6.91 -15.87 -19.07
N PRO A 51 8.08 -16.23 -18.50
CA PRO A 51 8.75 -15.46 -17.45
C PRO A 51 9.20 -14.05 -17.87
N ASP A 52 9.46 -13.81 -19.15
CA ASP A 52 9.98 -12.53 -19.66
C ASP A 52 8.89 -11.54 -20.13
N LYS A 53 7.61 -11.90 -20.05
CA LYS A 53 6.53 -11.01 -20.50
C LYS A 53 6.09 -10.11 -19.34
N LYS A 54 6.51 -8.84 -19.38
CA LYS A 54 5.98 -7.77 -18.52
C LYS A 54 4.45 -7.82 -18.50
N SER A 55 3.89 -8.27 -17.38
CA SER A 55 2.48 -8.22 -16.94
C SER A 55 1.52 -7.67 -18.01
N ARG A 56 0.85 -8.58 -18.74
CA ARG A 56 -0.16 -8.22 -19.73
C ARG A 56 -1.34 -7.53 -19.06
N GLY A 57 -1.52 -6.25 -19.38
CA GLY A 57 -2.80 -5.60 -19.61
C GLY A 57 -3.82 -5.63 -18.45
N ARG A 58 -4.10 -4.43 -17.93
CA ARG A 58 -5.12 -4.02 -16.95
C ARG A 58 -6.59 -4.48 -17.19
N LYS A 59 -6.85 -5.42 -18.11
CA LYS A 59 -8.17 -5.79 -18.62
C LYS A 59 -8.46 -7.30 -18.66
N LEU A 60 -7.56 -8.18 -18.24
CA LEU A 60 -7.89 -9.60 -18.12
C LEU A 60 -8.60 -9.82 -16.77
N ARG A 61 -9.93 -9.84 -16.79
CA ARG A 61 -10.75 -10.26 -15.66
C ARG A 61 -10.84 -11.78 -15.70
N PHE A 62 -10.23 -12.45 -14.72
CA PHE A 62 -10.46 -13.85 -14.46
C PHE A 62 -11.58 -13.97 -13.41
N GLY A 63 -12.71 -14.54 -13.79
CA GLY A 63 -13.90 -14.71 -12.94
C GLY A 63 -15.16 -14.91 -13.78
N PRO A 64 -16.25 -15.48 -13.22
CA PRO A 64 -17.49 -15.69 -13.95
C PRO A 64 -18.08 -14.33 -14.37
N VAL A 65 -18.12 -14.09 -15.67
CA VAL A 65 -18.85 -13.00 -16.29
C VAL A 65 -20.29 -13.45 -16.46
N LEU A 66 -21.21 -12.74 -15.80
CA LEU A 66 -22.63 -12.92 -16.05
C LEU A 66 -22.95 -12.29 -17.42
N PRO A 67 -23.52 -13.06 -18.37
CA PRO A 67 -23.97 -12.49 -19.63
C PRO A 67 -25.17 -11.55 -19.39
N GLU A 68 -25.25 -10.50 -20.21
CA GLU A 68 -26.41 -9.61 -20.31
C GLU A 68 -27.60 -10.32 -20.99
#